data_AF-A0A7C6V5F7-F1
#
_entry.id   AF-A0A7C6V5F7-F1
#
_cell.length_a   1.000
_cell.length_b   1.000
_cell.length_c   1.000
_cell.angle_alpha   90.00
_cell.angle_beta   90.00
_cell.angle_gamma   90.00
#
_symmetry.space_group_name_H-M   'P 1'
#
loop_
_entity.id
_entity.type
_entity.pdbx_description
1 polymer ?
#
loop_
_entity_poly.entity_id
_entity_poly.type
_entity_poly.pdbx_seq_one_letter_code
_entity_poly.pdbx_strand_id
1 'polypeptide(L)'
;MSKKLPEFKGDEIPEFATEEEAAEFFASYSFAEAMEKGLFEPEDVELDPELAAKIRERARTKQVTLRLRVSQIEAAKEIARKKDIPYQTLIRSWIAEAIRREQGSGA
;
A
#
# COMPACT_ATOMS: atom_id res chain seq x y z
N MET A 1 -5.35 -46.56 -3.16
CA MET A 1 -4.14 -46.61 -4.01
C MET A 1 -3.57 -45.22 -4.04
N SER A 2 -2.43 -44.99 -3.41
CA SER A 2 -1.78 -43.68 -3.37
C SER A 2 -1.30 -43.35 -4.78
N LYS A 3 -2.06 -42.53 -5.50
CA LYS A 3 -1.60 -41.98 -6.77
C LYS A 3 -0.44 -41.05 -6.42
N LYS A 4 0.72 -41.32 -7.01
CA LYS A 4 1.92 -40.50 -6.89
C LYS A 4 1.57 -39.14 -7.49
N LEU A 5 1.58 -38.09 -6.67
CA LEU A 5 1.45 -36.72 -7.15
C LEU A 5 2.55 -36.45 -8.19
N PRO A 6 2.26 -35.71 -9.26
CA PRO A 6 3.25 -35.40 -10.28
C PRO A 6 4.46 -34.70 -9.65
N GLU A 7 5.66 -35.23 -9.94
CA GLU A 7 6.91 -34.64 -9.44
C GLU A 7 7.14 -33.29 -10.15
N PHE A 8 7.10 -32.19 -9.39
CA PHE A 8 7.39 -30.87 -9.90
C PHE A 8 8.89 -30.71 -10.14
N LYS A 9 9.29 -30.69 -11.42
CA LYS A 9 10.70 -30.56 -11.81
C LYS A 9 11.24 -29.12 -11.85
N GLY A 10 10.40 -28.12 -11.57
CA GLY A 10 10.84 -26.72 -11.55
C GLY A 10 10.54 -25.93 -12.81
N ASP A 11 10.24 -26.60 -13.92
CA ASP A 11 10.22 -25.96 -15.23
C ASP A 11 8.81 -25.54 -15.68
N GLU A 12 7.74 -26.27 -15.34
CA GLU A 12 6.36 -25.99 -15.77
C GLU A 12 5.30 -26.45 -14.74
N ILE A 13 4.17 -25.73 -14.62
CA ILE A 13 3.03 -26.15 -13.78
C ILE A 13 2.41 -27.43 -14.40
N PRO A 14 2.25 -28.53 -13.63
CA PRO A 14 1.69 -29.77 -14.17
C PRO A 14 0.24 -29.60 -14.63
N GLU A 15 -0.16 -30.37 -15.65
CA GLU A 15 -1.58 -30.53 -15.97
C GLU A 15 -2.25 -31.43 -14.92
N PHE A 16 -3.26 -30.89 -14.23
CA PHE A 16 -4.01 -31.62 -13.22
C PHE A 16 -5.24 -32.31 -13.84
N ALA A 17 -5.49 -33.56 -13.48
CA ALA A 17 -6.68 -34.27 -13.95
C ALA A 17 -7.94 -33.86 -13.18
N THR A 18 -7.79 -33.32 -11.96
CA THR A 18 -8.88 -32.92 -11.06
C THR A 18 -8.51 -31.69 -10.24
N GLU A 19 -9.51 -30.95 -9.77
CA GLU A 19 -9.32 -29.77 -8.92
C GLU A 19 -8.73 -30.15 -7.54
N GLU A 20 -9.07 -31.34 -7.01
CA GLU A 20 -8.53 -31.86 -5.75
C GLU A 20 -7.01 -32.07 -5.82
N GLU A 21 -6.52 -32.59 -6.95
CA GLU A 21 -5.09 -32.78 -7.21
C GLU A 21 -4.33 -31.44 -7.31
N ALA A 22 -4.95 -30.44 -7.95
CA ALA A 22 -4.39 -29.08 -8.00
C ALA A 22 -4.31 -28.46 -6.60
N ALA A 23 -5.36 -28.60 -5.78
CA ALA A 23 -5.39 -28.06 -4.43
C ALA A 23 -4.31 -28.68 -3.53
N GLU A 24 -4.11 -30.01 -3.59
CA GLU A 24 -3.04 -30.69 -2.86
C GLU A 24 -1.65 -30.24 -3.31
N PHE A 25 -1.46 -30.05 -4.62
CA PHE A 25 -0.22 -29.51 -5.18
C PHE A 25 0.09 -28.11 -4.64
N PHE A 26 -0.83 -27.15 -4.79
CA PHE A 26 -0.61 -25.76 -4.35
C PHE A 26 -0.54 -25.61 -2.82
N ALA A 27 -1.17 -26.50 -2.05
CA ALA A 27 -1.04 -26.52 -0.59
C ALA A 27 0.34 -27.01 -0.13
N SER A 28 0.96 -27.91 -0.89
CA SER A 28 2.27 -28.49 -0.58
C SER A 28 3.45 -27.68 -1.13
N TYR A 29 3.22 -26.88 -2.17
CA TYR A 29 4.30 -26.17 -2.88
C TYR A 29 4.44 -24.71 -2.45
N SER A 30 5.67 -24.29 -2.13
CA SER A 30 5.99 -22.92 -1.72
C SER A 30 6.07 -22.00 -2.95
N PHE A 31 5.27 -20.94 -2.94
CA PHE A 31 5.34 -19.89 -3.98
C PHE A 31 6.74 -19.27 -4.10
N ALA A 32 7.49 -19.14 -2.99
CA ALA A 32 8.84 -18.59 -3.01
C ALA A 32 9.83 -19.49 -3.77
N GLU A 33 9.72 -20.81 -3.62
CA GLU A 33 10.55 -21.78 -4.37
C GLU A 33 10.19 -21.80 -5.86
N ALA A 34 8.91 -21.56 -6.19
CA ALA A 34 8.46 -21.38 -7.57
C ALA A 34 9.12 -20.16 -8.24
N MET A 35 9.15 -19.03 -7.53
CA MET A 35 9.78 -17.79 -7.99
C MET A 35 11.29 -17.93 -8.19
N GLU A 36 12.00 -18.60 -7.25
CA GLU A 36 13.45 -18.81 -7.34
C GLU A 36 13.84 -19.70 -8.52
N LYS A 37 12.99 -20.68 -8.86
CA LYS A 37 13.19 -21.57 -10.01
C LYS A 37 12.77 -20.96 -11.35
N GLY A 38 12.26 -19.73 -11.37
CA GLY A 38 11.87 -19.04 -12.60
C GLY A 38 10.55 -19.51 -13.21
N LEU A 39 9.70 -20.20 -12.44
CA LEU A 39 8.37 -20.64 -12.90
C LEU A 39 7.46 -19.46 -13.25
N PHE A 40 7.67 -18.33 -12.58
CA PHE A 40 6.97 -17.08 -12.82
C PHE A 40 8.00 -16.01 -13.17
N GLU A 41 8.08 -15.67 -14.46
CA GLU A 41 8.75 -14.44 -14.85
C GLU A 41 7.87 -13.25 -14.43
N PRO A 42 8.43 -12.24 -13.74
CA PRO A 42 7.67 -11.04 -13.44
C PRO A 42 7.30 -10.37 -14.76
N GLU A 43 6.01 -10.34 -15.09
CA GLU A 43 5.54 -9.49 -16.18
C GLU A 43 5.80 -8.03 -15.83
N ASP A 44 6.34 -7.28 -16.78
CA ASP A 44 6.39 -5.83 -16.72
C ASP A 44 4.95 -5.31 -16.84
N VAL A 45 4.29 -5.17 -15.69
CA VAL A 45 2.92 -4.65 -15.63
C VAL A 45 2.97 -3.14 -15.86
N GLU A 46 2.48 -2.69 -17.02
CA GLU A 46 2.24 -1.27 -17.24
C GLU A 46 1.12 -0.79 -16.30
N LEU A 47 1.50 0.03 -15.31
CA LEU A 47 0.54 0.64 -14.41
C LEU A 47 -0.33 1.63 -15.18
N ASP A 48 -1.63 1.54 -14.95
CA ASP A 48 -2.59 2.53 -15.44
C ASP A 48 -2.08 3.96 -15.12
N PRO A 49 -2.07 4.89 -16.10
CA PRO A 49 -1.53 6.23 -15.91
C PRO A 49 -2.17 7.01 -14.76
N GLU A 50 -3.47 6.80 -14.49
CA GLU A 50 -4.20 7.43 -13.38
C GLU A 50 -3.72 6.87 -12.03
N LEU A 51 -3.54 5.55 -11.95
CA LEU A 51 -2.98 4.90 -10.76
C LEU A 51 -1.55 5.37 -10.49
N ALA A 52 -0.71 5.43 -11.53
CA ALA A 52 0.66 5.91 -11.42
C ALA A 52 0.70 7.38 -10.95
N ALA A 53 -0.22 8.23 -11.43
CA ALA A 53 -0.35 9.60 -10.98
C ALA A 53 -0.75 9.69 -9.48
N LYS A 54 -1.72 8.90 -9.03
CA LYS A 54 -2.13 8.84 -7.61
C LYS A 54 -1.00 8.38 -6.70
N ILE A 55 -0.22 7.39 -7.11
CA ILE A 55 0.95 6.91 -6.36
C ILE A 55 1.99 8.04 -6.23
N ARG A 56 2.32 8.71 -7.34
CA ARG A 56 3.27 9.84 -7.34
C ARG A 56 2.79 11.00 -6.47
N GLU A 57 1.49 11.31 -6.49
CA GLU A 57 0.91 12.37 -5.65
C GLU A 57 1.08 12.04 -4.16
N ARG A 58 0.71 10.82 -3.75
CA ARG A 58 0.86 10.36 -2.36
C ARG A 58 2.32 10.39 -1.90
N ALA A 59 3.26 10.04 -2.79
CA ALA A 59 4.70 10.06 -2.52
C ALA A 59 5.25 11.47 -2.23
N ARG A 60 4.53 12.55 -2.59
CA ARG A 60 4.91 13.93 -2.25
C ARG A 60 4.63 14.28 -0.79
N THR A 61 3.93 13.41 -0.05
CA THR A 61 3.62 13.62 1.37
C THR A 61 4.37 12.61 2.23
N LYS A 62 4.81 13.06 3.42
CA LYS A 62 5.41 12.17 4.43
C LYS A 62 4.49 12.12 5.65
N GLN A 63 4.30 10.92 6.18
CA GLN A 63 3.60 10.75 7.46
C GLN A 63 4.49 11.26 8.60
N VAL A 64 3.88 11.98 9.53
CA VAL A 64 4.56 12.49 10.72
C VAL A 64 3.76 12.09 11.95
N THR A 65 4.46 11.70 13.03
CA THR A 65 3.85 11.43 14.33
C THR A 65 4.18 12.60 15.26
N LEU A 66 3.15 13.29 15.74
CA LEU A 66 3.28 14.43 16.64
C LEU A 66 2.38 14.24 17.85
N ARG A 67 2.92 14.46 19.06
CA ARG A 67 2.12 14.50 20.30
C ARG A 67 1.56 15.91 20.49
N LEU A 68 0.24 16.00 20.64
CA LEU A 68 -0.48 17.23 20.95
C LEU A 68 -1.23 17.05 22.27
N ARG A 69 -1.49 18.14 22.98
CA ARG A 69 -2.37 18.08 24.17
C ARG A 69 -3.79 17.71 23.72
N VAL A 70 -4.51 16.95 24.55
CA VAL A 70 -5.90 16.56 24.28
C VAL A 70 -6.77 17.79 23.99
N SER A 71 -6.64 18.83 24.81
CA SER A 71 -7.37 20.10 24.64
C SER A 71 -7.12 20.78 23.29
N GLN A 72 -5.90 20.68 22.73
CA GLN A 72 -5.58 21.22 21.42
C GLN A 72 -6.26 20.44 20.30
N ILE A 73 -6.31 19.11 20.42
CA ILE A 73 -6.99 18.24 19.44
C ILE A 73 -8.50 18.52 19.46
N GLU A 74 -9.09 18.63 20.65
CA GLU A 74 -10.53 18.92 20.81
C GLU A 74 -10.90 20.29 20.24
N ALA A 75 -10.11 21.32 20.55
CA ALA A 75 -10.31 22.66 20.00
C ALA A 75 -10.21 22.67 18.47
N ALA A 76 -9.20 22.00 17.90
CA ALA A 76 -9.05 21.88 16.45
C ALA A 76 -10.26 21.17 15.81
N LYS A 77 -10.76 20.09 16.41
CA LYS A 77 -11.95 19.38 15.94
C LYS A 77 -13.20 20.28 15.97
N GLU A 78 -13.38 21.07 17.02
CA GLU A 78 -14.54 21.97 17.10
C GLU A 78 -14.49 23.09 16.05
N ILE A 79 -13.32 23.71 15.87
CA ILE A 79 -13.14 24.74 14.84
C ILE A 79 -13.35 24.15 13.44
N ALA A 80 -12.85 22.94 13.20
CA ALA A 80 -12.99 22.25 11.92
C ALA A 80 -14.46 21.93 11.60
N ARG A 81 -15.25 21.46 12.58
CA ARG A 81 -16.71 21.27 12.43
C ARG A 81 -17.42 22.55 12.04
N LYS A 82 -17.09 23.67 12.69
CA LYS A 82 -17.70 24.99 12.37
C LYS A 82 -17.35 25.47 10.97
N LYS A 83 -16.24 25.01 10.41
CA LYS A 83 -15.76 25.34 9.05
C LYS A 83 -16.14 24.29 8.00
N ASP A 84 -16.86 23.24 8.40
CA ASP A 84 -17.23 22.09 7.56
C ASP A 84 -16.05 21.47 6.80
N ILE A 85 -14.91 21.29 7.50
CA ILE A 85 -13.71 20.64 6.95
C ILE A 85 -13.14 19.60 7.92
N PRO A 86 -12.38 18.59 7.45
CA PRO A 86 -11.66 17.67 8.32
C PRO A 86 -10.63 18.40 9.19
N TYR A 87 -10.50 17.99 10.47
CA TYR A 87 -9.56 18.64 11.38
C TYR A 87 -8.09 18.49 10.96
N GLN A 88 -7.73 17.40 10.26
CA GLN A 88 -6.37 17.25 9.71
C GLN A 88 -6.11 18.28 8.60
N THR A 89 -7.11 18.61 7.78
CA THR A 89 -7.03 19.66 6.75
C THR A 89 -6.84 21.03 7.39
N LEU A 90 -7.60 21.33 8.46
CA LEU A 90 -7.46 22.57 9.21
C LEU A 90 -6.03 22.72 9.78
N ILE A 91 -5.52 21.70 10.47
CA ILE A 91 -4.16 21.71 11.03
C ILE A 91 -3.11 21.92 9.93
N ARG A 92 -3.27 21.25 8.79
CA ARG A 92 -2.35 21.41 7.64
C ARG A 92 -2.36 22.85 7.11
N SER A 93 -3.53 23.48 7.04
CA SER A 93 -3.67 24.88 6.63
C SER A 93 -2.94 25.82 7.59
N TRP A 94 -3.12 25.64 8.90
CA TRP A 94 -2.43 26.45 9.91
C TRP A 94 -0.91 26.29 9.85
N ILE A 95 -0.40 25.08 9.62
CA ILE A 95 1.04 24.85 9.44
C ILE A 95 1.56 25.63 8.22
N ALA A 96 0.86 25.54 7.09
CA ALA A 96 1.25 26.26 5.88
C ALA A 96 1.20 27.79 6.07
N GLU A 97 0.18 28.29 6.76
CA GLU A 97 0.05 29.71 7.09
C GLU A 97 1.16 30.19 8.02
N ALA A 98 1.46 29.44 9.08
CA ALA A 98 2.55 29.75 10.00
C ALA A 98 3.89 29.79 9.25
N ILE A 99 4.19 28.80 8.41
CA ILE A 99 5.41 28.78 7.59
C ILE A 99 5.49 30.03 6.70
N ARG A 100 4.41 30.36 5.97
CA ARG A 100 4.38 31.56 5.11
C ARG A 100 4.63 32.83 5.90
N ARG A 101 4.03 32.94 7.09
CA ARG A 101 4.21 34.10 7.97
C ARG A 101 5.66 34.23 8.42
N GLU A 102 6.26 33.17 8.95
CA GLU A 102 7.65 33.22 9.42
C GLU A 102 8.65 33.44 8.27
N GLN A 103 8.41 32.87 7.09
CA GLN A 103 9.24 33.10 5.91
C GLN A 103 9.08 34.51 5.32
N GLY A 104 7.88 35.08 5.38
CA GLY A 104 7.59 36.43 4.89
C GLY A 104 7.97 37.55 5.86
N SER A 105 8.14 37.25 7.15
CA SER A 105 8.61 38.21 8.18
C SER A 105 10.13 38.22 8.37
N GLY A 106 10.87 37.42 7.59
CA GLY A 106 12.33 37.34 7.60
C GLY A 106 13.03 38.02 6.42
N ALA A 107 12.35 38.93 5.71
CA ALA A 107 12.89 39.75 4.61
C ALA A 107 12.92 41.24 4.98
#